data_AF-A0A7S1KVF6-F1
#
_entry.id   AF-A0A7S1KVF6-F1
#
_cell.length_a   1.000
_cell.length_b   1.000
_cell.length_c   1.000
_cell.angle_alpha   90.00
_cell.angle_beta   90.00
_cell.angle_gamma   90.00
#
_symmetry.space_group_name_H-M   'P 1'
#
loop_
_entity.id
_entity.type
_entity.pdbx_description
1 polymer ?
#
loop_
_entity_poly.entity_id
_entity_poly.type
_entity_poly.pdbx_seq_one_letter_code
_entity_poly.pdbx_strand_id
1 'polypeptide(L)'
;KGWAAGPAAADYQTGVANESNASLLGPGWREFKTWLGDASEGKAWGPSPGRPKLAIMLTGLLDRLLLPELLRNVVAASGLQGYDVDIFASFVVDESKSNESHNYGYLSKFVGEPMFKGMGPSNITQAFKRDVERVGGRVARIDVFTQEEDIDPLPEKDSPIFKSRRSRFSEYSPYFTTVGKNVLRRYKTLNGLRQSVEAEAKTMGKNYTWVLEIREDLLWIAPLNLTAFAASRAPQLYAVDCLLYGGLNDKALVYNQEAAS
;
A
#
# COMPACT_ATOMS: atom_id res chain seq x y z
N LYS A 1 -25.25 13.39 -14.21
CA LYS A 1 -25.12 13.25 -12.73
C LYS A 1 -23.81 13.92 -12.36
N GLY A 2 -23.88 15.08 -11.70
CA GLY A 2 -22.76 16.01 -11.54
C GLY A 2 -21.70 15.51 -10.56
N TRP A 3 -20.43 15.75 -10.90
CA TRP A 3 -19.31 15.56 -9.99
C TRP A 3 -19.33 16.71 -8.99
N ALA A 4 -19.61 16.42 -7.72
CA ALA A 4 -19.53 17.39 -6.65
C ALA A 4 -18.07 17.88 -6.52
N ALA A 5 -17.89 19.19 -6.37
CA ALA A 5 -16.62 19.76 -6.01
C ALA A 5 -16.18 19.16 -4.66
N GLY A 6 -15.01 18.53 -4.63
CA GLY A 6 -14.41 18.03 -3.39
C GLY A 6 -14.17 19.17 -2.39
N PRO A 7 -14.10 18.86 -1.08
CA PRO A 7 -13.88 19.86 -0.05
C PRO A 7 -12.56 20.62 -0.25
N ALA A 8 -12.53 21.87 0.23
CA ALA A 8 -11.35 22.72 0.24
C ALA A 8 -10.19 22.02 0.96
N ALA A 9 -8.96 22.20 0.46
CA ALA A 9 -7.75 21.61 1.03
C ALA A 9 -7.62 21.97 2.50
N ALA A 10 -7.69 20.96 3.38
CA ALA A 10 -7.34 21.11 4.78
C ALA A 10 -5.84 21.43 4.91
N ASP A 11 -5.48 22.29 5.85
CA ASP A 11 -4.09 22.58 6.22
C ASP A 11 -3.47 21.31 6.84
N TYR A 12 -2.79 20.51 6.03
CA TYR A 12 -2.04 19.35 6.50
C TYR A 12 -0.75 19.83 7.18
N GLN A 13 -0.55 19.49 8.46
CA GLN A 13 0.78 19.58 9.05
C GLN A 13 1.65 18.45 8.49
N THR A 14 2.53 18.77 7.55
CA THR A 14 3.55 17.82 7.06
C THR A 14 4.66 17.70 8.09
N GLY A 15 4.62 16.64 8.89
CA GLY A 15 5.74 16.25 9.74
C GLY A 15 6.79 15.56 8.89
N VAL A 16 7.92 16.21 8.63
CA VAL A 16 9.11 15.55 8.05
C VAL A 16 9.81 14.80 9.17
N ALA A 17 9.89 13.48 9.07
CA ALA A 17 10.67 12.67 10.00
C ALA A 17 12.16 12.89 9.68
N ASN A 18 12.84 13.72 10.49
CA ASN A 18 14.28 13.95 10.34
C ASN A 18 15.08 12.63 10.41
N GLU A 19 16.12 12.52 9.56
CA GLU A 19 17.04 11.38 9.44
C GLU A 19 17.84 11.02 10.70
N SER A 20 17.71 11.78 11.80
CA SER A 20 18.42 11.51 13.07
C SER A 20 17.83 10.36 13.91
N ASN A 21 16.76 9.70 13.47
CA ASN A 21 16.14 8.56 14.15
C ASN A 21 16.68 7.20 13.66
N ALA A 22 18.00 6.99 13.81
CA ALA A 22 18.63 5.68 13.64
C ALA A 22 18.18 4.62 14.69
N SER A 23 17.24 4.98 15.58
CA SER A 23 16.61 4.11 16.58
C SER A 23 15.34 3.38 16.10
N LEU A 24 14.99 3.48 14.80
CA LEU A 24 13.83 2.79 14.20
C LEU A 24 14.05 1.28 13.98
N LEU A 25 15.25 0.75 14.26
CA LEU A 25 15.53 -0.68 14.11
C LEU A 25 15.10 -1.44 15.37
N GLY A 26 13.99 -2.17 15.23
CA GLY A 26 13.52 -3.13 16.23
C GLY A 26 14.46 -4.33 16.42
N PRO A 27 14.08 -5.27 17.31
CA PRO A 27 14.86 -6.47 17.64
C PRO A 27 15.39 -7.24 16.41
N GLY A 28 16.57 -7.84 16.55
CA GLY A 28 17.37 -8.37 15.45
C GLY A 28 16.81 -9.66 14.84
N TRP A 29 17.23 -9.97 13.61
CA TRP A 29 16.78 -11.12 12.79
C TRP A 29 16.79 -12.50 13.49
N ARG A 30 17.64 -12.71 14.50
CA ARG A 30 17.67 -13.96 15.28
C ARG A 30 16.41 -14.15 16.11
N GLU A 31 15.87 -13.08 16.69
CA GLU A 31 14.65 -13.12 17.50
C GLU A 31 13.43 -13.40 16.60
N PHE A 32 13.43 -12.87 15.36
CA PHE A 32 12.38 -13.13 14.38
C PHE A 32 12.31 -14.60 13.92
N LYS A 33 13.46 -15.30 13.76
CA LYS A 33 13.46 -16.72 13.36
C LYS A 33 12.97 -17.65 14.47
N THR A 34 13.40 -17.42 15.70
CA THR A 34 12.88 -18.15 16.87
C THR A 34 11.38 -17.89 17.00
N TRP A 35 10.95 -16.65 16.78
CA TRP A 35 9.54 -16.28 16.80
C TRP A 35 8.69 -16.89 15.67
N LEU A 36 9.19 -17.00 14.43
CA LEU A 36 8.50 -17.76 13.38
C LEU A 36 8.34 -19.24 13.75
N GLY A 37 9.31 -19.77 14.51
CA GLY A 37 9.18 -21.08 15.17
C GLY A 37 8.02 -21.10 16.17
N ASP A 38 7.97 -20.16 17.11
CA ASP A 38 6.92 -20.08 18.13
C ASP A 38 5.53 -19.76 17.56
N ALA A 39 5.45 -18.96 16.49
CA ALA A 39 4.21 -18.69 15.76
C ALA A 39 3.70 -19.94 15.01
N SER A 40 4.62 -20.80 14.54
CA SER A 40 4.28 -22.10 13.97
C SER A 40 3.78 -23.12 15.01
N GLU A 41 4.04 -22.87 16.30
CA GLU A 41 3.48 -23.64 17.42
C GLU A 41 2.06 -23.23 17.83
N GLY A 42 1.38 -22.39 17.04
CA GLY A 42 -0.08 -22.24 17.13
C GLY A 42 -0.59 -21.24 18.17
N LYS A 43 0.26 -20.40 18.76
CA LYS A 43 -0.20 -19.15 19.39
C LYS A 43 -0.52 -18.12 18.30
N ALA A 44 -1.58 -18.40 17.55
CA ALA A 44 -2.16 -17.44 16.63
C ALA A 44 -2.58 -16.21 17.45
N TRP A 45 -1.97 -15.08 17.18
CA TRP A 45 -2.40 -13.78 17.69
C TRP A 45 -3.70 -13.42 16.99
N GLY A 46 -4.78 -14.06 17.41
CA GLY A 46 -6.12 -13.73 16.95
C GLY A 46 -6.46 -12.28 17.29
N PRO A 47 -7.43 -11.69 16.59
CA PRO A 47 -7.90 -10.35 16.90
C PRO A 47 -8.34 -10.29 18.36
N SER A 48 -7.75 -9.38 19.14
CA SER A 48 -8.11 -9.21 20.56
C SER A 48 -8.96 -7.96 20.73
N PRO A 49 -10.08 -8.03 21.48
CA PRO A 49 -10.86 -6.85 21.83
C PRO A 49 -9.95 -5.76 22.42
N GLY A 50 -10.04 -4.55 21.88
CA GLY A 50 -9.29 -3.39 22.37
C GLY A 50 -7.94 -3.08 21.70
N ARG A 51 -7.30 -4.02 20.97
CA ARG A 51 -6.02 -3.73 20.30
C ARG A 51 -6.14 -2.67 19.19
N PRO A 52 -5.18 -1.74 19.03
CA PRO A 52 -5.20 -0.82 17.90
C PRO A 52 -5.12 -1.58 16.58
N LYS A 53 -5.68 -1.01 15.50
CA LYS A 53 -5.78 -1.68 14.20
C LYS A 53 -4.97 -0.93 13.15
N LEU A 54 -4.23 -1.67 12.32
CA LEU A 54 -3.57 -1.19 11.12
C LEU A 54 -4.29 -1.73 9.89
N ALA A 55 -4.76 -0.85 9.00
CA ALA A 55 -5.15 -1.22 7.65
C ALA A 55 -3.96 -1.05 6.71
N ILE A 56 -3.62 -2.07 5.92
CA ILE A 56 -2.62 -1.98 4.85
C ILE A 56 -3.34 -2.02 3.52
N MET A 57 -3.23 -0.94 2.74
CA MET A 57 -3.70 -0.89 1.36
C MET A 57 -2.52 -1.13 0.42
N LEU A 58 -2.63 -2.19 -0.38
CA LEU A 58 -1.57 -2.65 -1.26
C LEU A 58 -2.11 -2.74 -2.70
N THR A 59 -1.48 -2.02 -3.61
CA THR A 59 -1.86 -1.99 -5.02
C THR A 59 -0.64 -2.14 -5.90
N GLY A 60 -0.78 -2.79 -7.06
CA GLY A 60 0.29 -2.83 -8.05
C GLY A 60 0.27 -4.06 -8.93
N LEU A 61 1.43 -4.39 -9.49
CA LEU A 61 1.63 -5.59 -10.28
C LEU A 61 2.07 -6.77 -9.41
N LEU A 62 1.43 -7.93 -9.58
CA LEU A 62 1.75 -9.09 -8.75
C LEU A 62 3.21 -9.56 -8.95
N ASP A 63 3.74 -9.41 -10.16
CA ASP A 63 5.12 -9.76 -10.52
C ASP A 63 6.16 -8.79 -9.94
N ARG A 64 5.76 -7.73 -9.25
CA ARG A 64 6.67 -6.81 -8.57
C ARG A 64 6.53 -6.83 -7.05
N LEU A 65 5.56 -7.58 -6.55
CA LEU A 65 5.28 -7.70 -5.14
C LEU A 65 6.48 -8.28 -4.40
N LEU A 66 7.01 -7.55 -3.41
CA LEU A 66 8.03 -8.04 -2.49
C LEU A 66 7.38 -8.59 -1.21
N LEU A 67 6.70 -9.73 -1.33
CA LEU A 67 5.85 -10.26 -0.25
C LEU A 67 6.62 -10.62 1.03
N PRO A 68 7.76 -11.35 1.00
CA PRO A 68 8.48 -11.73 2.21
C PRO A 68 8.91 -10.53 3.05
N GLU A 69 9.41 -9.47 2.42
CA GLU A 69 9.78 -8.22 3.09
C GLU A 69 8.57 -7.54 3.70
N LEU A 70 7.45 -7.45 2.97
CA LEU A 70 6.20 -6.91 3.48
C LEU A 70 5.72 -7.69 4.72
N LEU A 71 5.64 -9.02 4.62
CA LEU A 71 5.16 -9.86 5.70
C LEU A 71 6.04 -9.75 6.95
N ARG A 72 7.37 -9.78 6.77
CA ARG A 72 8.33 -9.69 7.87
C ARG A 72 8.36 -8.29 8.50
N ASN A 73 8.62 -7.29 7.68
CA ASN A 73 8.99 -5.96 8.16
C ASN A 73 7.79 -5.06 8.41
N VAL A 74 6.60 -5.41 7.92
CA VAL A 74 5.39 -4.61 8.13
C VAL A 74 4.37 -5.38 8.94
N VAL A 75 3.90 -6.53 8.44
CA VAL A 75 2.79 -7.27 9.05
C VAL A 75 3.18 -7.83 10.41
N ALA A 76 4.21 -8.69 10.45
CA ALA A 76 4.68 -9.28 11.69
C ALA A 76 5.20 -8.22 12.67
N ALA A 77 5.97 -7.24 12.18
CA ALA A 77 6.50 -6.14 12.98
C ALA A 77 5.39 -5.31 13.66
N SER A 78 4.29 -5.02 12.96
CA SER A 78 3.13 -4.32 13.54
C SER A 78 2.38 -5.19 14.55
N GLY A 79 2.26 -6.49 14.26
CA GLY A 79 1.71 -7.48 15.20
C GLY A 79 2.46 -7.52 16.52
N LEU A 80 3.80 -7.50 16.47
CA LEU A 80 4.68 -7.45 17.64
C LEU A 80 4.54 -6.16 18.46
N GLN A 81 4.11 -5.07 17.83
CA GLN A 81 3.80 -3.80 18.51
C GLN A 81 2.38 -3.78 19.10
N GLY A 82 1.65 -4.90 19.05
CA GLY A 82 0.31 -5.00 19.61
C GLY A 82 -0.81 -4.55 18.68
N TYR A 83 -0.55 -4.36 17.38
CA TYR A 83 -1.60 -4.04 16.40
C TYR A 83 -2.25 -5.30 15.83
N ASP A 84 -3.55 -5.24 15.55
CA ASP A 84 -4.21 -6.19 14.65
C ASP A 84 -4.09 -5.65 13.22
N VAL A 85 -3.60 -6.47 12.29
CA VAL A 85 -3.27 -6.03 10.92
C VAL A 85 -4.26 -6.60 9.91
N ASP A 86 -4.96 -5.72 9.20
CA ASP A 86 -5.88 -6.07 8.12
C ASP A 86 -5.31 -5.61 6.77
N ILE A 87 -5.19 -6.51 5.81
CA ILE A 87 -4.68 -6.23 4.46
C ILE A 87 -5.82 -6.15 3.45
N PHE A 88 -5.77 -5.09 2.65
CA PHE A 88 -6.63 -4.80 1.51
C PHE A 88 -5.74 -4.71 0.27
N ALA A 89 -5.81 -5.70 -0.60
CA ALA A 89 -4.92 -5.82 -1.74
C ALA A 89 -5.67 -5.81 -3.07
N SER A 90 -5.07 -5.20 -4.10
CA SER A 90 -5.52 -5.28 -5.48
C SER A 90 -4.31 -5.42 -6.40
N PHE A 91 -4.26 -6.53 -7.13
CA PHE A 91 -3.13 -6.84 -8.00
C PHE A 91 -3.57 -7.07 -9.44
N VAL A 92 -2.72 -6.65 -10.37
CA VAL A 92 -2.80 -7.06 -11.77
C VAL A 92 -1.69 -8.06 -12.05
N VAL A 93 -2.06 -9.21 -12.62
CA VAL A 93 -1.12 -10.19 -13.15
C VAL A 93 -0.75 -9.75 -14.55
N ASP A 94 0.49 -9.29 -14.75
CA ASP A 94 0.98 -8.97 -16.08
C ASP A 94 1.47 -10.24 -16.79
N GLU A 95 0.55 -10.97 -17.42
CA GLU A 95 0.88 -12.14 -18.24
C GLU A 95 1.48 -11.76 -19.60
N SER A 96 1.37 -10.48 -20.00
CA SER A 96 1.47 -10.07 -21.41
C SER A 96 2.68 -9.17 -21.74
N LYS A 97 3.36 -8.55 -20.76
CA LYS A 97 4.38 -7.52 -21.05
C LYS A 97 5.68 -7.62 -20.27
N SER A 98 5.89 -8.67 -19.46
CA SER A 98 7.07 -8.81 -18.59
C SER A 98 8.43 -8.93 -19.32
N ASN A 99 8.48 -8.84 -20.67
CA ASN A 99 9.72 -8.91 -21.44
C ASN A 99 9.97 -7.74 -22.42
N GLU A 100 9.02 -6.82 -22.67
CA GLU A 100 9.18 -5.85 -23.77
C GLU A 100 9.37 -4.36 -23.38
N SER A 101 9.31 -3.95 -22.11
CA SER A 101 9.72 -2.59 -21.74
C SER A 101 10.25 -2.56 -20.30
N HIS A 102 11.51 -2.21 -20.04
CA HIS A 102 12.12 -0.93 -20.39
C HIS A 102 13.61 -1.07 -20.73
N ASN A 103 14.08 -0.29 -21.70
CA ASN A 103 15.49 -0.06 -22.06
C ASN A 103 16.35 0.57 -20.93
N TYR A 104 16.04 0.35 -19.66
CA TYR A 104 16.98 0.58 -18.58
C TYR A 104 17.94 -0.62 -18.51
N GLY A 105 18.90 -0.66 -19.44
CA GLY A 105 19.84 -1.77 -19.68
C GLY A 105 20.72 -2.20 -18.49
N TYR A 106 20.46 -1.70 -17.28
CA TYR A 106 21.17 -2.03 -16.05
C TYR A 106 20.27 -2.51 -14.91
N LEU A 107 18.95 -2.37 -15.02
CA LEU A 107 18.02 -2.98 -14.06
C LEU A 107 17.62 -4.34 -14.64
N SER A 108 18.49 -5.32 -14.39
CA SER A 108 18.24 -6.74 -14.61
C SER A 108 16.78 -7.08 -14.27
N LYS A 109 16.10 -7.82 -15.16
CA LYS A 109 14.76 -8.39 -15.00
C LYS A 109 14.29 -8.34 -13.55
N PHE A 110 13.30 -7.48 -13.24
CA PHE A 110 12.67 -7.50 -11.92
C PHE A 110 12.32 -8.96 -11.61
N VAL A 111 13.00 -9.51 -10.61
CA VAL A 111 12.73 -10.87 -10.16
C VAL A 111 11.51 -10.75 -9.27
N GLY A 112 10.34 -10.74 -9.90
CA GLY A 112 9.10 -10.91 -9.18
C GLY A 112 9.12 -12.15 -8.32
N GLU A 113 8.24 -12.18 -7.33
CA GLU A 113 8.10 -13.34 -6.46
C GLU A 113 7.84 -14.61 -7.30
N PRO A 114 8.81 -15.54 -7.36
CA PRO A 114 8.67 -16.74 -8.19
C PRO A 114 7.47 -17.58 -7.77
N MET A 115 7.00 -17.40 -6.53
CA MET A 115 5.96 -18.20 -5.92
C MET A 115 4.59 -18.05 -6.60
N PHE A 116 4.27 -16.92 -7.22
CA PHE A 116 2.97 -16.73 -7.88
C PHE A 116 3.01 -17.04 -9.38
N LYS A 117 4.19 -17.35 -9.92
CA LYS A 117 4.36 -17.58 -11.35
C LYS A 117 3.54 -18.77 -11.83
N GLY A 118 2.69 -18.53 -12.83
CA GLY A 118 1.83 -19.57 -13.42
C GLY A 118 0.64 -19.97 -12.55
N MET A 119 0.40 -19.31 -11.42
CA MET A 119 -0.78 -19.51 -10.62
C MET A 119 -1.95 -18.71 -11.18
N GLY A 120 -3.14 -19.31 -11.23
CA GLY A 120 -4.38 -18.58 -11.51
C GLY A 120 -4.82 -17.70 -10.33
N PRO A 121 -5.68 -16.69 -10.55
CA PRO A 121 -6.12 -15.74 -9.53
C PRO A 121 -6.58 -16.36 -8.20
N SER A 122 -7.39 -17.43 -8.23
CA SER A 122 -7.85 -18.10 -7.01
C SER A 122 -6.72 -18.74 -6.20
N ASN A 123 -5.72 -19.33 -6.87
CA ASN A 123 -4.56 -19.93 -6.21
C ASN A 123 -3.66 -18.85 -5.61
N ILE A 124 -3.47 -17.73 -6.31
CA ILE A 124 -2.76 -16.55 -5.80
C ILE A 124 -3.45 -16.05 -4.53
N THR A 125 -4.77 -15.85 -4.58
CA THR A 125 -5.55 -15.41 -3.42
C THR A 125 -5.37 -16.33 -2.22
N GLN A 126 -5.46 -17.66 -2.41
CA GLN A 126 -5.30 -18.62 -1.32
C GLN A 126 -3.87 -18.62 -0.75
N ALA A 127 -2.86 -18.60 -1.62
CA ALA A 127 -1.46 -18.56 -1.19
C ALA A 127 -1.15 -17.27 -0.42
N PHE A 128 -1.59 -16.12 -0.93
CA PHE A 128 -1.44 -14.84 -0.26
C PHE A 128 -2.12 -14.82 1.13
N LYS A 129 -3.37 -15.30 1.22
CA LYS A 129 -4.10 -15.41 2.49
C LYS A 129 -3.35 -16.26 3.51
N ARG A 130 -2.95 -17.47 3.12
CA ARG A 130 -2.18 -18.38 3.98
C ARG A 130 -0.90 -17.73 4.49
N ASP A 131 -0.16 -17.04 3.62
CA ASP A 131 1.14 -16.48 3.99
C ASP A 131 1.00 -15.25 4.91
N VAL A 132 -0.06 -14.44 4.73
CA VAL A 132 -0.43 -13.34 5.65
C VAL A 132 -0.89 -13.87 7.01
N GLU A 133 -1.77 -14.89 7.01
CA GLU A 133 -2.28 -15.50 8.25
C GLU A 133 -1.16 -16.16 9.06
N ARG A 134 -0.20 -16.80 8.39
CA ARG A 134 0.97 -17.41 9.03
C ARG A 134 1.81 -16.42 9.84
N VAL A 135 1.82 -15.14 9.45
CA VAL A 135 2.55 -14.08 10.19
C VAL A 135 1.65 -13.26 11.12
N GLY A 136 0.41 -13.72 11.36
CA GLY A 136 -0.53 -13.09 12.28
C GLY A 136 -1.32 -11.91 11.71
N GLY A 137 -1.30 -11.71 10.39
CA GLY A 137 -2.18 -10.75 9.71
C GLY A 137 -3.51 -11.39 9.29
N ARG A 138 -4.46 -10.55 8.85
CA ARG A 138 -5.70 -10.99 8.19
C ARG A 138 -5.81 -10.33 6.82
N VAL A 139 -6.28 -11.08 5.82
CA VAL A 139 -6.64 -10.51 4.53
C VAL A 139 -8.13 -10.17 4.54
N ALA A 140 -8.45 -8.89 4.69
CA ALA A 140 -9.82 -8.39 4.67
C ALA A 140 -10.38 -8.37 3.24
N ARG A 141 -9.56 -7.97 2.27
CA ARG A 141 -9.91 -8.00 0.84
C ARG A 141 -8.68 -8.29 -0.01
N ILE A 142 -8.86 -9.09 -1.05
CA ILE A 142 -7.86 -9.25 -2.10
C ILE A 142 -8.55 -9.45 -3.44
N ASP A 143 -8.21 -8.59 -4.39
CA ASP A 143 -8.62 -8.71 -5.78
C ASP A 143 -7.39 -9.02 -6.65
N VAL A 144 -7.51 -10.00 -7.54
CA VAL A 144 -6.45 -10.38 -8.47
C VAL A 144 -7.02 -10.38 -9.87
N PHE A 145 -6.56 -9.44 -10.70
CA PHE A 145 -7.02 -9.23 -12.06
C PHE A 145 -5.98 -9.74 -13.06
N THR A 146 -6.43 -10.30 -14.17
CA THR A 146 -5.56 -10.70 -15.29
C THR A 146 -5.42 -9.60 -16.36
N GLN A 147 -6.17 -8.51 -16.20
CA GLN A 147 -6.15 -7.37 -17.11
C GLN A 147 -6.02 -6.07 -16.31
N GLU A 148 -5.40 -5.08 -16.94
CA GLU A 148 -5.31 -3.74 -16.38
C GLU A 148 -6.71 -3.10 -16.27
N GLU A 149 -6.92 -2.33 -15.20
CA GLU A 149 -8.18 -1.62 -15.00
C GLU A 149 -8.40 -0.58 -16.10
N ASP A 150 -9.62 -0.50 -16.62
CA ASP A 150 -10.01 0.57 -17.53
C ASP A 150 -10.07 1.91 -16.79
N ILE A 151 -9.42 2.92 -17.37
CA ILE A 151 -9.56 4.30 -16.91
C ILE A 151 -10.86 4.87 -17.44
N ASP A 152 -11.54 5.64 -16.60
CA ASP A 152 -12.74 6.35 -17.02
C ASP A 152 -12.38 7.33 -18.15
N PRO A 153 -13.33 7.65 -19.06
CA PRO A 153 -13.10 8.60 -20.13
C PRO A 153 -12.54 9.92 -19.59
N LEU A 154 -11.36 10.30 -20.10
CA LEU A 154 -10.75 11.56 -19.73
C LEU A 154 -11.61 12.72 -20.25
N PRO A 155 -11.69 13.85 -19.52
CA PRO A 155 -12.39 15.02 -20.03
C PRO A 155 -11.79 15.48 -21.36
N GLU A 156 -12.52 16.27 -22.15
CA GLU A 156 -11.94 16.83 -23.37
C GLU A 156 -10.70 17.67 -23.05
N LYS A 157 -9.66 17.57 -23.90
CA LYS A 157 -8.37 18.26 -23.70
C LYS A 157 -8.54 19.78 -23.58
N ASP A 158 -9.55 20.34 -24.23
CA ASP A 158 -9.83 21.77 -24.22
C ASP A 158 -10.81 22.22 -23.15
N SER A 159 -11.33 21.28 -22.35
CA SER A 159 -12.26 21.57 -21.26
C SER A 159 -11.63 22.50 -20.21
N PRO A 160 -12.41 23.40 -19.59
CA PRO A 160 -11.93 24.26 -18.50
C PRO A 160 -11.33 23.47 -17.32
N ILE A 161 -11.87 22.27 -17.05
CA ILE A 161 -11.40 21.38 -15.98
C ILE A 161 -9.97 20.89 -16.29
N PHE A 162 -9.70 20.49 -17.52
CA PHE A 162 -8.35 20.05 -17.89
C PHE A 162 -7.37 21.22 -17.90
N LYS A 163 -7.76 22.37 -18.50
CA LYS A 163 -6.91 23.56 -18.56
C LYS A 163 -6.47 24.04 -17.17
N SER A 164 -7.38 24.04 -16.19
CA SER A 164 -7.06 24.42 -14.79
C SER A 164 -6.16 23.42 -14.06
N ARG A 165 -6.05 22.17 -14.53
CA ARG A 165 -5.27 21.09 -13.88
C ARG A 165 -4.05 20.65 -14.69
N ARG A 166 -3.79 21.27 -15.84
CA ARG A 166 -2.75 20.86 -16.81
C ARG A 166 -1.36 20.77 -16.18
N SER A 167 -1.05 21.64 -15.23
CA SER A 167 0.24 21.64 -14.52
C SER A 167 0.46 20.40 -13.65
N ARG A 168 -0.60 19.74 -13.15
CA ARG A 168 -0.48 18.54 -12.31
C ARG A 168 -0.10 17.28 -13.09
N PHE A 169 -0.33 17.28 -14.40
CA PHE A 169 -0.09 16.14 -15.29
C PHE A 169 0.82 16.50 -16.47
N SER A 170 1.61 17.58 -16.35
CA SER A 170 2.46 18.04 -17.44
C SER A 170 3.58 17.04 -17.76
N GLU A 171 4.14 16.38 -16.74
CA GLU A 171 5.22 15.41 -16.91
C GLU A 171 4.71 14.05 -17.40
N TYR A 172 3.56 13.61 -16.89
CA TYR A 172 2.99 12.29 -17.18
C TYR A 172 1.52 12.43 -17.60
N SER A 173 1.29 13.02 -18.77
CA SER A 173 -0.08 13.25 -19.26
C SER A 173 -0.79 11.91 -19.54
N PRO A 174 -2.00 11.68 -18.97
CA PRO A 174 -2.73 10.42 -19.17
C PRO A 174 -3.29 10.27 -20.61
N TYR A 175 -3.31 11.35 -21.40
CA TYR A 175 -3.73 11.28 -22.81
C TYR A 175 -2.65 10.68 -23.72
N PHE A 176 -1.39 10.81 -23.33
CA PHE A 176 -0.26 10.56 -24.22
C PHE A 176 0.72 9.52 -23.68
N THR A 177 0.72 9.28 -22.36
CA THR A 177 1.72 8.43 -21.71
C THR A 177 1.05 7.27 -20.97
N THR A 178 1.66 6.09 -21.03
CA THR A 178 1.26 4.93 -20.23
C THR A 178 1.42 5.21 -18.74
N VAL A 179 2.46 5.96 -18.35
CA VAL A 179 2.70 6.35 -16.96
C VAL A 179 1.52 7.15 -16.40
N GLY A 180 1.07 8.18 -17.12
CA GLY A 180 -0.09 8.98 -16.70
C GLY A 180 -1.37 8.15 -16.57
N LYS A 181 -1.60 7.21 -17.50
CA LYS A 181 -2.74 6.27 -17.41
C LYS A 181 -2.63 5.37 -16.18
N ASN A 182 -1.44 4.83 -15.90
CA ASN A 182 -1.19 3.97 -14.74
C ASN A 182 -1.37 4.71 -13.42
N VAL A 183 -1.03 6.00 -13.34
CA VAL A 183 -1.32 6.84 -12.17
C VAL A 183 -2.84 6.90 -11.92
N LEU A 184 -3.65 7.09 -12.97
CA LEU A 184 -5.11 7.12 -12.84
C LEU A 184 -5.70 5.76 -12.45
N ARG A 185 -5.21 4.67 -13.04
CA ARG A 185 -5.60 3.30 -12.65
C ARG A 185 -5.32 3.04 -11.18
N ARG A 186 -4.09 3.33 -10.75
CA ARG A 186 -3.69 3.19 -9.34
C ARG A 186 -4.60 4.01 -8.43
N TYR A 187 -4.87 5.27 -8.78
CA TYR A 187 -5.78 6.12 -8.01
C TYR A 187 -7.19 5.52 -7.89
N LYS A 188 -7.75 5.01 -9.00
CA LYS A 188 -9.06 4.35 -9.02
C LYS A 188 -9.08 3.09 -8.14
N THR A 189 -8.08 2.24 -8.27
CA THR A 189 -7.88 1.05 -7.43
C THR A 189 -7.77 1.42 -5.95
N LEU A 190 -6.93 2.40 -5.60
CA LEU A 190 -6.76 2.87 -4.21
C LEU A 190 -8.06 3.39 -3.62
N ASN A 191 -8.85 4.12 -4.41
CA ASN A 191 -10.15 4.60 -3.97
C ASN A 191 -11.11 3.43 -3.64
N GLY A 192 -11.10 2.36 -4.45
CA GLY A 192 -11.86 1.13 -4.15
C GLY A 192 -11.37 0.41 -2.89
N LEU A 193 -10.05 0.35 -2.66
CA LEU A 193 -9.49 -0.20 -1.42
C LEU A 193 -9.88 0.65 -0.21
N ARG A 194 -9.84 1.98 -0.30
CA ARG A 194 -10.26 2.89 0.77
C ARG A 194 -11.72 2.67 1.17
N GLN A 195 -12.61 2.57 0.19
CA GLN A 195 -14.02 2.23 0.44
C GLN A 195 -14.17 0.88 1.15
N SER A 196 -13.29 -0.08 0.85
CA SER A 196 -13.29 -1.40 1.52
C SER A 196 -12.80 -1.31 2.95
N VAL A 197 -11.77 -0.50 3.22
CA VAL A 197 -11.30 -0.18 4.58
C VAL A 197 -12.45 0.43 5.40
N GLU A 198 -13.15 1.43 4.85
CA GLU A 198 -14.29 2.07 5.50
C GLU A 198 -15.44 1.10 5.77
N ALA A 199 -15.78 0.25 4.80
CA ALA A 199 -16.83 -0.76 4.93
C ALA A 199 -16.50 -1.80 6.01
N GLU A 200 -15.24 -2.25 6.07
CA GLU A 200 -14.78 -3.19 7.09
C GLU A 200 -14.76 -2.54 8.47
N ALA A 201 -14.27 -1.30 8.60
CA ALA A 201 -14.29 -0.55 9.85
C ALA A 201 -15.72 -0.40 10.39
N LYS A 202 -16.68 -0.09 9.50
CA LYS A 202 -18.11 0.00 9.83
C LYS A 202 -18.66 -1.36 10.28
N THR A 203 -18.32 -2.44 9.58
CA THR A 203 -18.77 -3.80 9.91
C THR A 203 -18.27 -4.26 11.27
N MET A 204 -17.02 -3.93 11.61
CA MET A 204 -16.43 -4.23 12.91
C MET A 204 -16.89 -3.28 14.03
N GLY A 205 -17.58 -2.18 13.71
CA GLY A 205 -17.88 -1.11 14.66
C GLY A 205 -16.62 -0.47 15.25
N LYS A 206 -15.48 -0.54 14.54
CA LYS A 206 -14.17 -0.11 15.03
C LYS A 206 -13.34 0.51 13.92
N ASN A 207 -12.83 1.69 14.24
CA ASN A 207 -11.94 2.50 13.42
C ASN A 207 -10.50 1.94 13.37
N TYR A 208 -9.83 2.13 12.24
CA TYR A 208 -8.41 1.84 12.12
C TYR A 208 -7.61 2.97 12.78
N THR A 209 -6.61 2.61 13.58
CA THR A 209 -5.71 3.59 14.19
C THR A 209 -4.79 4.20 13.14
N TRP A 210 -4.29 3.35 12.24
CA TRP A 210 -3.43 3.74 11.13
C TRP A 210 -3.89 3.08 9.85
N VAL A 211 -3.71 3.79 8.74
CA VAL A 211 -3.79 3.28 7.38
C VAL A 211 -2.41 3.44 6.75
N LEU A 212 -1.86 2.35 6.24
CA LEU A 212 -0.62 2.30 5.49
C LEU A 212 -0.96 2.02 4.02
N GLU A 213 -0.78 3.00 3.16
CA GLU A 213 -0.81 2.81 1.72
C GLU A 213 0.60 2.49 1.23
N ILE A 214 0.77 1.38 0.53
CA ILE A 214 2.05 0.96 -0.03
C ILE A 214 1.93 0.46 -1.46
N ARG A 215 3.00 0.67 -2.21
CA ARG A 215 3.22 0.01 -3.50
C ARG A 215 3.84 -1.37 -3.32
N GLU A 216 3.58 -2.22 -4.30
CA GLU A 216 4.04 -3.60 -4.38
C GLU A 216 5.56 -3.75 -4.44
N ASP A 217 6.24 -2.78 -5.06
CA ASP A 217 7.69 -2.79 -5.34
C ASP A 217 8.52 -2.11 -4.24
N LEU A 218 7.92 -1.84 -3.09
CA LEU A 218 8.60 -1.17 -1.99
C LEU A 218 9.44 -2.15 -1.17
N LEU A 219 10.77 -2.00 -1.26
CA LEU A 219 11.71 -2.78 -0.45
C LEU A 219 11.76 -2.24 0.99
N TRP A 220 11.13 -2.96 1.91
CA TRP A 220 11.26 -2.69 3.35
C TRP A 220 12.56 -3.31 3.88
N ILE A 221 13.55 -2.48 4.22
CA ILE A 221 14.84 -2.94 4.78
C ILE A 221 14.85 -2.99 6.32
N ALA A 222 13.84 -2.40 6.96
CA ALA A 222 13.73 -2.30 8.41
C ALA A 222 12.28 -2.56 8.86
N PRO A 223 12.07 -3.06 10.09
CA PRO A 223 10.74 -3.18 10.68
C PRO A 223 10.04 -1.82 10.77
N LEU A 224 8.78 -1.75 10.35
CA LEU A 224 7.91 -0.60 10.54
C LEU A 224 7.71 -0.38 12.04
N ASN A 225 7.95 0.84 12.52
CA ASN A 225 7.71 1.23 13.90
C ASN A 225 6.52 2.20 13.97
N LEU A 226 5.33 1.67 14.28
CA LEU A 226 4.10 2.46 14.41
C LEU A 226 4.10 3.39 15.62
N THR A 227 4.90 3.06 16.65
CA THR A 227 5.03 3.91 17.85
C THR A 227 5.84 5.18 17.60
N ALA A 228 6.60 5.24 16.52
CA ALA A 228 7.33 6.44 16.10
C ALA A 228 6.40 7.53 15.53
N PHE A 229 5.17 7.18 15.13
CA PHE A 229 4.18 8.14 14.69
C PHE A 229 3.44 8.69 15.91
N ALA A 230 3.46 10.02 16.08
CA ALA A 230 2.76 10.66 17.18
C ALA A 230 1.25 10.50 16.99
N ALA A 231 0.58 9.68 17.80
CA ALA A 231 -0.87 9.57 17.74
C ALA A 231 -1.51 10.90 18.18
N SER A 232 -1.95 11.71 17.20
CA SER A 232 -2.74 12.92 17.42
C SER A 232 -4.18 12.69 17.01
N ARG A 233 -5.10 13.49 17.57
CA ARG A 233 -6.48 13.60 17.08
C ARG A 233 -6.59 14.46 15.82
N ALA A 234 -5.54 15.23 15.48
CA ALA A 234 -5.50 15.99 14.25
C ALA A 234 -5.20 15.08 13.05
N PRO A 235 -5.69 15.40 11.83
CA PRO A 235 -5.29 14.70 10.62
C PRO A 235 -3.77 14.67 10.46
N GLN A 236 -3.20 13.47 10.30
CA GLN A 236 -1.77 13.28 10.13
C GLN A 236 -1.48 12.40 8.92
N LEU A 237 -0.52 12.84 8.11
CA LEU A 237 0.01 12.12 6.96
C LEU A 237 1.53 12.13 7.06
N TYR A 238 2.12 10.95 7.00
CA TYR A 238 3.55 10.70 6.92
C TYR A 238 3.86 10.10 5.56
N ALA A 239 4.86 10.64 4.89
CA ALA A 239 5.35 10.15 3.61
C ALA A 239 6.87 10.00 3.69
N VAL A 240 7.43 9.20 2.79
CA VAL A 240 8.88 9.17 2.59
C VAL A 240 9.28 10.36 1.71
N ASP A 241 10.43 10.97 1.99
CA ASP A 241 10.94 12.04 1.14
C ASP A 241 11.39 11.50 -0.24
N CYS A 242 11.07 12.23 -1.30
CA CYS A 242 11.61 11.93 -2.62
C CYS A 242 13.01 12.52 -2.75
N LEU A 243 14.04 11.69 -2.50
CA LEU A 243 15.46 12.11 -2.49
C LEU A 243 15.93 12.82 -3.78
N LEU A 244 15.30 12.57 -4.93
CA LEU A 244 15.78 13.03 -6.24
C LEU A 244 14.97 14.18 -6.85
N TYR A 245 13.66 14.25 -6.61
CA TYR A 245 12.76 15.11 -7.38
C TYR A 245 12.04 16.18 -6.54
N GLY A 246 12.40 16.35 -5.26
CA GLY A 246 11.88 17.45 -4.44
C GLY A 246 10.36 17.41 -4.22
N GLY A 247 9.82 16.22 -3.92
CA GLY A 247 8.39 16.00 -3.73
C GLY A 247 8.06 14.87 -2.75
N LEU A 248 6.79 14.50 -2.68
CA LEU A 248 6.32 13.38 -1.85
C LEU A 248 6.57 12.06 -2.57
N ASN A 249 7.22 11.11 -1.90
CA ASN A 249 7.34 9.75 -2.39
C ASN A 249 6.01 9.03 -2.18
N ASP A 250 5.31 8.74 -3.26
CA ASP A 250 4.01 8.08 -3.25
C ASP A 250 4.11 6.55 -3.07
N LYS A 251 5.30 5.99 -2.78
CA LYS A 251 5.48 4.56 -2.56
C LYS A 251 4.98 4.06 -1.21
N ALA A 252 5.00 4.92 -0.19
CA ALA A 252 4.49 4.63 1.15
C ALA A 252 3.91 5.88 1.79
N LEU A 253 2.67 5.77 2.26
CA LEU A 253 1.99 6.79 3.05
C LEU A 253 1.42 6.14 4.31
N VAL A 254 1.69 6.71 5.48
CA VAL A 254 1.05 6.34 6.74
C VAL A 254 0.18 7.51 7.18
N TYR A 255 -1.08 7.24 7.49
CA TYR A 255 -1.99 8.29 7.96
C TYR A 255 -3.00 7.74 8.96
N ASN A 256 -3.48 8.62 9.84
CA ASN A 256 -4.61 8.29 10.70
C ASN A 256 -5.93 8.39 9.91
N GLN A 257 -7.01 7.90 10.50
CA GLN A 257 -8.30 7.87 9.82
C GLN A 257 -8.83 9.27 9.51
N GLU A 258 -8.54 10.26 10.37
CA GLU A 258 -8.94 11.65 10.19
C GLU A 258 -8.29 12.30 8.96
N ALA A 259 -7.10 11.86 8.55
CA ALA A 259 -6.47 12.28 7.31
C ALA A 259 -6.97 11.50 6.07
N ALA A 260 -7.68 10.39 6.27
CA ALA A 260 -8.26 9.61 5.18
C ALA A 260 -9.61 10.17 4.68
N SER A 261 -10.34 10.89 5.56
CA SER A 261 -11.67 11.48 5.34
C SER A 261 -11.63 12.88 4.73
#